data_AF-A0A8T0BJD3-F1
#
_entry.id   AF-A0A8T0BJD3-F1
#
_cell.length_a   1.000
_cell.length_b   1.000
_cell.length_c   1.000
_cell.angle_alpha   90.00
_cell.angle_beta   90.00
_cell.angle_gamma   90.00
#
_symmetry.space_group_name_H-M   'P 1'
#
loop_
_entity.id
_entity.type
_entity.pdbx_description
1 polymer ?
#
loop_
_entity_poly.entity_id
_entity_poly.type
_entity_poly.pdbx_seq_one_letter_code
_entity_poly.pdbx_strand_id
1 'polypeptide(L)'
;MKTAVKFSSTGNNIVPALLIILTVCCPVKLSRTSDSGYKLDMAKDSVDDQFKGCENKMFQLIKDKILPKEFKFDVNFTTTWNKYKNIQNYFKRIIKVYTSPTGSYSKLNDAVSSGRPKYKTHFNYKAYHFLLTRAIQTYQLKKCTDVYRKTPTTFDLAVRAQEMRFGRFTSTSLKNNFPGFGNATCFKIKTCFGADISSMSSVPYEKEVLIPPYEKFKIKKIQKNKNKCNVCYTLESAGRFSNMNCVLQPNSHL
;
A
#
# COMPACT_ATOMS: atom_id res chain seq x y z
N MET A 1 -9.47 -10.57 72.98
CA MET A 1 -10.63 -10.50 73.89
C MET A 1 -10.25 -9.61 75.08
N LYS A 2 -11.13 -8.68 75.49
CA LYS A 2 -10.96 -7.57 76.47
C LYS A 2 -10.64 -6.17 75.90
N THR A 3 -11.65 -5.63 75.24
CA THR A 3 -12.39 -4.37 75.54
C THR A 3 -11.70 -3.19 76.27
N ALA A 4 -11.56 -2.09 75.51
CA ALA A 4 -11.85 -0.65 75.74
C ALA A 4 -11.75 0.06 77.11
N VAL A 5 -11.15 1.27 77.06
CA VAL A 5 -11.49 2.52 77.80
C VAL A 5 -11.14 3.68 76.83
N LYS A 6 -12.03 4.51 76.25
CA LYS A 6 -13.03 5.54 76.65
C LYS A 6 -12.48 6.96 77.02
N PHE A 7 -12.81 7.91 76.12
CA PHE A 7 -13.13 9.36 76.24
C PHE A 7 -12.02 10.37 76.68
N SER A 8 -11.94 11.61 76.17
CA SER A 8 -12.98 12.66 76.20
C SER A 8 -12.64 13.92 75.35
N SER A 9 -13.72 14.49 74.74
CA SER A 9 -14.10 15.90 74.41
C SER A 9 -13.09 16.86 73.73
N THR A 10 -13.45 17.80 72.86
CA THR A 10 -14.64 18.65 72.59
C THR A 10 -14.60 18.97 71.07
N GLY A 11 -15.68 19.11 70.29
CA GLY A 11 -16.80 20.05 70.41
C GLY A 11 -16.69 21.11 69.31
N ASN A 12 -17.38 20.93 68.17
CA ASN A 12 -18.32 21.91 67.62
C ASN A 12 -18.84 21.51 66.23
N ASN A 13 -20.17 21.55 66.13
CA ASN A 13 -20.98 21.31 64.96
C ASN A 13 -20.84 22.45 63.95
N ILE A 14 -20.45 22.17 62.72
CA ILE A 14 -20.90 22.90 61.54
C ILE A 14 -21.03 21.92 60.36
N VAL A 15 -22.26 21.56 60.01
CA VAL A 15 -22.67 21.09 58.68
C VAL A 15 -23.43 22.30 58.12
N PRO A 16 -23.17 22.84 56.91
CA PRO A 16 -23.26 22.06 55.68
C PRO A 16 -22.31 22.49 54.54
N ALA A 17 -22.07 21.57 53.60
CA ALA A 17 -22.19 21.82 52.15
C ALA A 17 -21.56 20.64 51.41
N LEU A 18 -22.42 19.73 50.94
CA LEU A 18 -22.09 18.86 49.83
C LEU A 18 -21.68 19.72 48.63
N LEU A 19 -20.40 19.71 48.26
CA LEU A 19 -19.98 20.06 46.91
C LEU A 19 -19.68 18.75 46.17
N ILE A 20 -20.75 18.11 45.68
CA ILE A 20 -20.60 17.08 44.65
C ILE A 20 -20.18 17.83 43.39
N ILE A 21 -18.86 17.90 43.15
CA ILE A 21 -18.35 18.26 41.83
C ILE A 21 -18.71 17.09 40.92
N LEU A 22 -19.90 17.16 40.31
CA LEU A 22 -20.21 16.49 39.07
C LEU A 22 -19.19 17.01 38.06
N THR A 23 -18.04 16.36 38.01
CA THR A 23 -17.19 16.38 36.82
C THR A 23 -18.07 15.78 35.74
N VAL A 24 -18.77 16.67 35.04
CA VAL A 24 -19.27 16.40 33.70
C VAL A 24 -18.01 16.06 32.92
N CYS A 25 -17.68 14.77 32.88
CA CYS A 25 -17.00 14.16 31.77
C CYS A 25 -17.91 14.41 30.58
N CYS A 26 -17.90 15.65 30.07
CA CYS A 26 -18.15 15.87 28.68
C CYS A 26 -17.12 14.96 28.04
N PRO A 27 -17.51 13.86 27.36
CA PRO A 27 -16.56 13.21 26.50
C PRO A 27 -16.20 14.32 25.53
N VAL A 28 -15.02 14.93 25.73
CA VAL A 28 -14.36 15.68 24.69
C VAL A 28 -14.28 14.63 23.60
N LYS A 29 -15.23 14.68 22.68
CA LYS A 29 -15.11 14.00 21.40
C LYS A 29 -13.86 14.64 20.86
N LEU A 30 -12.75 13.96 21.08
CA LEU A 30 -11.53 14.19 20.35
C LEU A 30 -11.92 13.82 18.93
N SER A 31 -12.57 14.77 18.26
CA SER A 31 -12.62 14.84 16.83
C SER A 31 -11.16 14.86 16.45
N ARG A 32 -10.64 13.68 16.11
CA ARG A 32 -9.52 13.63 15.19
C ARG A 32 -10.05 14.32 13.95
N THR A 33 -9.81 15.61 13.85
CA THR A 33 -9.68 16.28 12.57
C THR A 33 -8.55 15.56 11.87
N SER A 34 -8.84 14.45 11.19
CA SER A 34 -7.93 13.82 10.25
C SER A 34 -7.89 14.72 9.00
N ASP A 35 -7.42 15.94 9.19
CA ASP A 35 -7.18 16.87 8.11
C ASP A 35 -5.79 16.58 7.54
N SER A 36 -5.71 15.46 6.81
CA SER A 36 -4.66 15.13 5.85
C SER A 36 -5.04 13.79 5.20
N GLY A 37 -6.05 13.82 4.33
CA GLY A 37 -6.24 12.73 3.36
C GLY A 37 -4.94 12.48 2.60
N TYR A 38 -4.70 11.23 2.16
CA TYR A 38 -3.52 10.93 1.35
C TYR A 38 -3.52 11.81 0.09
N LYS A 39 -2.35 12.35 -0.28
CA LYS A 39 -2.24 13.19 -1.48
C LYS A 39 -2.11 12.31 -2.71
N LEU A 40 -2.88 12.63 -3.76
CA LEU A 40 -2.68 12.05 -5.09
C LEU A 40 -1.65 12.91 -5.82
N ASP A 41 -0.37 12.59 -5.66
CA ASP A 41 0.75 13.33 -6.25
C ASP A 41 1.59 12.45 -7.19
N MET A 42 2.77 12.92 -7.57
CA MET A 42 3.72 12.18 -8.40
C MET A 42 4.53 11.13 -7.64
N ALA A 43 4.22 10.86 -6.37
CA ALA A 43 4.87 9.90 -5.48
C ALA A 43 6.40 9.96 -5.56
N LYS A 44 6.97 11.13 -5.22
CA LYS A 44 8.40 11.39 -5.41
C LYS A 44 9.28 10.37 -4.67
N ASP A 45 8.88 9.86 -3.52
CA ASP A 45 9.70 8.93 -2.72
C ASP A 45 9.49 7.45 -3.05
N SER A 46 8.70 7.18 -4.10
CA SER A 46 8.46 5.83 -4.60
C SER A 46 9.72 5.18 -5.17
N VAL A 47 9.93 3.91 -4.82
CA VAL A 47 10.84 3.02 -5.56
C VAL A 47 10.17 2.63 -6.87
N ASP A 48 10.64 3.19 -7.97
CA ASP A 48 9.96 3.13 -9.28
C ASP A 48 10.89 2.64 -10.41
N ASP A 49 11.96 1.93 -10.05
CA ASP A 49 12.97 1.43 -10.99
C ASP A 49 12.33 0.50 -12.04
N GLN A 50 12.57 0.81 -13.32
CA GLN A 50 12.08 0.04 -14.47
C GLN A 50 13.08 -1.01 -14.95
N PHE A 51 14.33 -0.94 -14.49
CA PHE A 51 15.45 -1.81 -14.85
C PHE A 51 15.78 -1.84 -16.34
N LYS A 52 15.56 -0.72 -17.05
CA LYS A 52 15.79 -0.63 -18.50
C LYS A 52 17.28 -0.75 -18.80
N GLY A 53 17.64 -1.74 -19.61
CA GLY A 53 19.02 -1.98 -20.05
C GLY A 53 19.88 -2.74 -19.04
N CYS A 54 19.33 -3.14 -17.89
CA CYS A 54 20.03 -3.97 -16.91
C CYS A 54 19.26 -5.21 -16.50
N GLU A 55 18.22 -5.60 -17.23
CA GLU A 55 17.28 -6.67 -16.89
C GLU A 55 18.00 -7.97 -16.53
N ASN A 56 18.90 -8.44 -17.41
CA ASN A 56 19.60 -9.70 -17.24
C ASN A 56 20.64 -9.63 -16.12
N LYS A 57 21.45 -8.57 -16.08
CA LYS A 57 22.46 -8.36 -15.03
C LYS A 57 21.82 -8.24 -13.65
N MET A 58 20.70 -7.52 -13.58
CA MET A 58 19.93 -7.38 -12.35
C MET A 58 19.29 -8.71 -11.96
N PHE A 59 18.73 -9.48 -12.90
CA PHE A 59 18.16 -10.80 -12.59
C PHE A 59 19.20 -11.73 -11.96
N GLN A 60 20.42 -11.79 -12.49
CA GLN A 60 21.50 -12.60 -11.90
C GLN A 60 21.88 -12.09 -10.51
N LEU A 61 22.11 -10.78 -10.35
CA LEU A 61 22.41 -10.19 -9.04
C LEU A 61 21.32 -10.50 -8.01
N ILE A 62 20.06 -10.43 -8.43
CA ILE A 62 18.90 -10.66 -7.59
C ILE A 62 18.86 -12.12 -7.14
N LYS A 63 18.98 -13.06 -8.08
CA LYS A 63 18.95 -14.50 -7.80
C LYS A 63 20.10 -14.94 -6.89
N ASP A 64 21.32 -14.50 -7.20
CA ASP A 64 22.52 -15.06 -6.58
C ASP A 64 22.88 -14.38 -5.25
N LYS A 65 22.56 -13.09 -5.09
CA LYS A 65 23.04 -12.30 -3.93
C LYS A 65 21.95 -11.67 -3.09
N ILE A 66 20.87 -11.17 -3.69
CA ILE A 66 19.90 -10.32 -2.97
C ILE A 66 18.73 -11.14 -2.42
N LEU A 67 18.10 -11.98 -3.24
CA LEU A 67 16.95 -12.78 -2.85
C LEU A 67 17.24 -13.70 -1.64
N PRO A 68 18.40 -14.40 -1.55
CA PRO A 68 18.74 -15.19 -0.36
C PRO A 68 18.84 -14.37 0.93
N LYS A 69 19.20 -13.07 0.83
CA LYS A 69 19.25 -12.17 1.99
C LYS A 69 17.86 -11.72 2.41
N GLU A 70 16.99 -11.39 1.45
CA GLU A 70 15.60 -11.02 1.75
C GLU A 70 14.81 -12.14 2.40
N PHE A 71 15.13 -13.41 2.08
CA PHE A 71 14.52 -14.53 2.76
C PHE A 71 14.84 -14.62 4.26
N LYS A 72 15.93 -14.01 4.71
CA LYS A 72 16.27 -13.94 6.13
C LYS A 72 15.55 -12.78 6.84
N PHE A 73 15.03 -11.82 6.07
CA PHE A 73 14.42 -10.60 6.60
C PHE A 73 12.90 -10.73 6.81
N ASP A 74 12.18 -11.30 5.85
CA ASP A 74 10.71 -11.39 5.93
C ASP A 74 10.23 -12.86 5.88
N VAL A 75 9.94 -13.41 7.06
CA VAL A 75 9.47 -14.81 7.22
C VAL A 75 8.20 -15.07 6.41
N ASN A 76 7.30 -14.09 6.27
CA ASN A 76 6.08 -14.28 5.47
C ASN A 76 6.42 -14.40 3.99
N PHE A 77 7.36 -13.58 3.50
CA PHE A 77 7.85 -13.68 2.12
C PHE A 77 8.47 -15.06 1.89
N THR A 78 9.39 -15.50 2.74
CA THR A 78 10.09 -16.79 2.62
C THR A 78 9.14 -17.97 2.66
N THR A 79 8.25 -17.99 3.64
CA THR A 79 7.28 -19.08 3.83
C THR A 79 6.37 -19.18 2.60
N THR A 80 5.85 -18.04 2.14
CA THR A 80 4.98 -18.00 0.96
C THR A 80 5.75 -18.37 -0.31
N TRP A 81 6.98 -17.89 -0.48
CA TRP A 81 7.84 -18.26 -1.60
C TRP A 81 8.05 -19.79 -1.62
N ASN A 82 8.41 -20.40 -0.50
CA ASN A 82 8.66 -21.83 -0.39
C ASN A 82 7.40 -22.69 -0.61
N LYS A 83 6.21 -22.20 -0.26
CA LYS A 83 4.94 -22.85 -0.62
C LYS A 83 4.80 -23.09 -2.12
N TYR A 84 5.34 -22.19 -2.95
CA TYR A 84 5.26 -22.28 -4.41
C TYR A 84 6.58 -22.74 -5.07
N LYS A 85 7.38 -23.57 -4.36
CA LYS A 85 8.71 -24.02 -4.83
C LYS A 85 8.73 -24.84 -6.11
N ASN A 86 7.62 -25.48 -6.46
CA ASN A 86 7.44 -26.21 -7.71
C ASN A 86 7.31 -25.28 -8.93
N ILE A 87 7.00 -23.99 -8.73
CA ILE A 87 6.93 -23.01 -9.82
C ILE A 87 8.35 -22.51 -10.12
N GLN A 88 8.97 -23.10 -11.15
CA GLN A 88 10.34 -22.74 -11.58
C GLN A 88 10.44 -21.32 -12.14
N ASN A 89 9.37 -20.82 -12.76
CA ASN A 89 9.33 -19.46 -13.28
C ASN A 89 9.19 -18.45 -12.13
N TYR A 90 10.27 -17.70 -11.86
CA TYR A 90 10.35 -16.72 -10.78
C TYR A 90 9.25 -15.64 -10.87
N PHE A 91 8.86 -15.23 -12.08
CA PHE A 91 7.83 -14.21 -12.30
C PHE A 91 6.44 -14.74 -11.97
N LYS A 92 6.12 -16.00 -12.31
CA LYS A 92 4.86 -16.62 -11.87
C LYS A 92 4.85 -16.82 -10.35
N ARG A 93 5.99 -17.23 -9.78
CA ARG A 93 6.13 -17.48 -8.35
C ARG A 93 5.98 -16.20 -7.53
N ILE A 94 6.59 -15.09 -7.93
CA ILE A 94 6.46 -13.82 -7.21
C ILE A 94 5.03 -13.25 -7.28
N ILE A 95 4.30 -13.48 -8.37
CA ILE A 95 2.87 -13.15 -8.47
C ILE A 95 2.06 -13.94 -7.44
N LYS A 96 2.32 -15.25 -7.28
CA LYS A 96 1.67 -16.07 -6.24
C LYS A 96 1.96 -15.56 -4.83
N VAL A 97 3.19 -15.09 -4.59
CA VAL A 97 3.57 -14.47 -3.31
C VAL A 97 2.82 -13.16 -3.08
N TYR A 98 2.79 -12.27 -4.08
CA TYR A 98 2.10 -10.98 -3.98
C TYR A 98 0.62 -11.13 -3.70
N THR A 99 -0.02 -12.07 -4.38
CA THR A 99 -1.47 -12.31 -4.25
C THR A 99 -1.84 -13.25 -3.10
N SER A 100 -0.87 -13.71 -2.31
CA SER A 100 -1.11 -14.57 -1.16
C SER A 100 -1.78 -13.79 -0.02
N PRO A 101 -2.75 -14.38 0.70
CA PRO A 101 -3.41 -13.75 1.84
C PRO A 101 -2.49 -13.53 3.06
N THR A 102 -1.22 -13.90 2.98
CA THR A 102 -0.21 -13.75 4.06
C THR A 102 0.22 -12.29 4.31
N GLY A 103 -0.33 -11.32 3.58
CA GLY A 103 -0.11 -9.89 3.79
C GLY A 103 1.24 -9.36 3.32
N SER A 104 2.04 -10.18 2.62
CA SER A 104 3.37 -9.80 2.13
C SER A 104 3.34 -8.60 1.16
N TYR A 105 2.26 -8.46 0.38
CA TYR A 105 2.08 -7.32 -0.52
C TYR A 105 2.00 -5.97 0.21
N SER A 106 1.43 -5.92 1.42
CA SER A 106 1.28 -4.67 2.16
C SER A 106 2.64 -4.13 2.55
N LYS A 107 3.49 -4.97 3.16
CA LYS A 107 4.85 -4.60 3.57
C LYS A 107 5.69 -4.14 2.37
N LEU A 108 5.59 -4.87 1.24
CA LEU A 108 6.23 -4.45 -0.01
C LEU A 108 5.75 -3.07 -0.44
N ASN A 109 4.44 -2.87 -0.54
CA ASN A 109 3.86 -1.62 -1.04
C ASN A 109 4.15 -0.43 -0.11
N ASP A 110 4.21 -0.64 1.19
CA ASP A 110 4.60 0.37 2.17
C ASP A 110 6.07 0.75 1.98
N ALA A 111 6.97 -0.23 1.89
CA ALA A 111 8.37 0.01 1.61
C ALA A 111 8.58 0.71 0.26
N VAL A 112 7.87 0.27 -0.80
CA VAL A 112 7.98 0.85 -2.14
C VAL A 112 7.52 2.30 -2.15
N SER A 113 6.46 2.64 -1.40
CA SER A 113 5.89 3.99 -1.42
C SER A 113 6.80 5.11 -0.91
N SER A 114 7.80 4.78 -0.08
CA SER A 114 8.68 5.75 0.59
C SER A 114 10.16 5.35 0.55
N GLY A 115 10.48 4.28 -0.19
CA GLY A 115 11.77 3.61 -0.08
C GLY A 115 12.91 4.25 -0.87
N ARG A 116 12.63 5.15 -1.81
CA ARG A 116 13.66 5.68 -2.72
C ARG A 116 14.85 6.34 -2.00
N PRO A 117 14.65 7.23 -1.01
CA PRO A 117 15.77 7.85 -0.28
C PRO A 117 16.68 6.83 0.43
N LYS A 118 16.15 5.65 0.76
CA LYS A 118 16.86 4.59 1.49
C LYS A 118 17.13 3.36 0.63
N TYR A 119 16.99 3.46 -0.70
CA TYR A 119 16.98 2.30 -1.58
C TYR A 119 18.27 1.48 -1.48
N LYS A 120 19.43 2.15 -1.50
CA LYS A 120 20.74 1.47 -1.42
C LYS A 120 21.02 0.88 -0.03
N THR A 121 20.45 1.44 1.04
CA THR A 121 20.81 1.11 2.43
C THR A 121 19.74 0.27 3.16
N HIS A 122 18.54 0.81 3.38
CA HIS A 122 17.53 0.23 4.28
C HIS A 122 16.27 -0.30 3.57
N PHE A 123 16.29 -0.39 2.24
CA PHE A 123 15.19 -1.00 1.49
C PHE A 123 15.39 -2.52 1.35
N ASN A 124 14.60 -3.29 2.09
CA ASN A 124 14.75 -4.76 2.22
C ASN A 124 13.91 -5.59 1.24
N TYR A 125 13.38 -4.94 0.19
CA TYR A 125 12.48 -5.56 -0.80
C TYR A 125 12.96 -5.36 -2.24
N LYS A 126 14.27 -5.26 -2.46
CA LYS A 126 14.93 -5.12 -3.77
C LYS A 126 14.61 -6.29 -4.71
N ALA A 127 14.78 -7.54 -4.25
CA ALA A 127 14.49 -8.74 -5.03
C ALA A 127 13.00 -8.86 -5.32
N TYR A 128 12.16 -8.66 -4.30
CA TYR A 128 10.72 -8.68 -4.50
C TYR A 128 10.28 -7.61 -5.52
N HIS A 129 10.66 -6.35 -5.32
CA HIS A 129 10.35 -5.25 -6.24
C HIS A 129 10.81 -5.56 -7.67
N PHE A 130 12.07 -6.00 -7.84
CA PHE A 130 12.61 -6.34 -9.16
C PHE A 130 11.81 -7.45 -9.85
N LEU A 131 11.60 -8.58 -9.16
CA LEU A 131 10.91 -9.73 -9.73
C LEU A 131 9.47 -9.38 -10.10
N LEU A 132 8.77 -8.61 -9.27
CA LEU A 132 7.39 -8.20 -9.53
C LEU A 132 7.31 -7.17 -10.68
N THR A 133 8.22 -6.21 -10.74
CA THR A 133 8.34 -5.28 -11.87
C THR A 133 8.58 -6.03 -13.18
N ARG A 134 9.51 -6.98 -13.21
CA ARG A 134 9.78 -7.81 -14.40
C ARG A 134 8.60 -8.72 -14.74
N ALA A 135 7.88 -9.24 -13.75
CA ALA A 135 6.67 -10.03 -13.98
C ALA A 135 5.60 -9.20 -14.69
N ILE A 136 5.34 -7.97 -14.22
CA ILE A 136 4.38 -7.07 -14.88
C ILE A 136 4.81 -6.75 -16.32
N GLN A 137 6.10 -6.46 -16.54
CA GLN A 137 6.61 -6.19 -17.88
C GLN A 137 6.50 -7.42 -18.81
N THR A 138 6.65 -8.63 -18.27
CA THR A 138 6.56 -9.89 -19.02
C THR A 138 5.11 -10.22 -19.38
N TYR A 139 4.16 -9.96 -18.48
CA TYR A 139 2.74 -10.29 -18.63
C TYR A 139 1.87 -9.06 -18.90
N GLN A 140 2.48 -7.99 -19.42
CA GLN A 140 1.79 -6.73 -19.69
C GLN A 140 0.64 -6.95 -20.69
N LEU A 141 -0.50 -6.30 -20.43
CA LEU A 141 -1.60 -6.29 -21.37
C LEU A 141 -1.18 -5.65 -22.70
N LYS A 142 -1.60 -6.26 -23.81
CA LYS A 142 -1.29 -5.77 -25.18
C LYS A 142 -1.99 -4.46 -25.53
N LYS A 143 -3.12 -4.18 -24.88
CA LYS A 143 -3.93 -2.98 -25.09
C LYS A 143 -4.17 -2.32 -23.74
N CYS A 144 -4.36 -1.01 -23.77
CA CYS A 144 -4.80 -0.30 -22.57
C CYS A 144 -6.20 -0.77 -22.18
N THR A 145 -6.42 -1.00 -20.89
CA THR A 145 -7.61 -1.68 -20.37
C THR A 145 -8.23 -0.90 -19.21
N ASP A 146 -9.56 -0.84 -19.20
CA ASP A 146 -10.33 -0.30 -18.09
C ASP A 146 -10.31 -1.29 -16.91
N VAL A 147 -9.86 -0.81 -15.76
CA VAL A 147 -9.76 -1.56 -14.51
C VAL A 147 -10.28 -0.73 -13.34
N TYR A 148 -10.59 -1.40 -12.24
CA TYR A 148 -11.30 -0.82 -11.11
C TYR A 148 -10.58 -1.11 -9.80
N ARG A 149 -10.55 -0.11 -8.91
CA ARG A 149 -10.01 -0.26 -7.56
C ARG A 149 -10.92 0.42 -6.55
N LYS A 150 -11.11 -0.22 -5.39
CA LYS A 150 -11.79 0.33 -4.23
C LYS A 150 -10.82 0.37 -3.05
N THR A 151 -10.96 1.37 -2.20
CA THR A 151 -10.13 1.51 -0.99
C THR A 151 -10.92 2.20 0.13
N PRO A 152 -10.68 1.85 1.41
CA PRO A 152 -11.21 2.60 2.54
C PRO A 152 -10.48 3.94 2.77
N THR A 153 -9.42 4.22 2.01
CA THR A 153 -8.63 5.45 2.13
C THR A 153 -9.33 6.64 1.49
N THR A 154 -9.34 7.77 2.19
CA THR A 154 -9.71 9.08 1.65
C THR A 154 -8.49 9.81 1.12
N PHE A 155 -8.68 10.53 0.01
CA PHE A 155 -7.64 11.33 -0.62
C PHE A 155 -8.07 12.79 -0.63
N ASP A 156 -7.07 13.68 -0.59
CA ASP A 156 -7.30 15.11 -0.74
C ASP A 156 -7.99 15.39 -2.09
N LEU A 157 -9.06 16.19 -2.04
CA LEU A 157 -9.84 16.60 -3.21
C LEU A 157 -9.29 17.86 -3.88
N ALA A 158 -8.31 18.54 -3.28
CA ALA A 158 -7.64 19.73 -3.81
C ALA A 158 -6.75 19.44 -5.04
N VAL A 159 -6.89 18.27 -5.64
CA VAL A 159 -6.10 17.82 -6.79
C VAL A 159 -6.83 18.18 -8.08
N ARG A 160 -6.78 19.46 -8.48
CA ARG A 160 -7.26 19.91 -9.80
C ARG A 160 -6.09 19.95 -10.79
N ALA A 161 -6.29 19.34 -11.95
CA ALA A 161 -5.39 19.36 -13.10
C ALA A 161 -3.99 18.74 -12.91
N GLN A 162 -3.86 17.67 -12.12
CA GLN A 162 -2.57 17.01 -11.87
C GLN A 162 -2.44 15.65 -12.54
N GLU A 163 -1.22 15.39 -13.00
CA GLU A 163 -0.74 14.02 -13.19
C GLU A 163 -0.40 13.42 -11.83
N MET A 164 -0.67 12.14 -11.67
CA MET A 164 -0.40 11.40 -10.44
C MET A 164 0.25 10.06 -10.75
N ARG A 165 0.88 9.48 -9.72
CA ARG A 165 1.31 8.08 -9.69
C ARG A 165 0.86 7.46 -8.38
N PHE A 166 0.52 6.19 -8.39
CA PHE A 166 0.26 5.49 -7.13
C PHE A 166 1.53 5.28 -6.31
N GLY A 167 2.71 5.25 -6.97
CA GLY A 167 4.01 5.11 -6.31
C GLY A 167 4.20 3.78 -5.60
N ARG A 168 3.38 2.78 -5.91
CA ARG A 168 3.41 1.42 -5.37
C ARG A 168 2.74 0.48 -6.37
N PHE A 169 2.94 -0.82 -6.20
CA PHE A 169 2.18 -1.78 -6.99
C PHE A 169 0.70 -1.66 -6.64
N THR A 170 -0.13 -1.47 -7.65
CA THR A 170 -1.54 -1.12 -7.45
C THR A 170 -2.41 -2.23 -7.98
N SER A 171 -2.96 -3.02 -7.06
CA SER A 171 -3.94 -4.06 -7.37
C SER A 171 -5.25 -3.43 -7.82
N THR A 172 -5.74 -3.86 -8.97
CA THR A 172 -7.01 -3.47 -9.57
C THR A 172 -7.72 -4.71 -10.10
N SER A 173 -8.99 -4.59 -10.48
CA SER A 173 -9.77 -5.70 -11.03
C SER A 173 -10.38 -5.33 -12.37
N LEU A 174 -10.53 -6.31 -13.26
CA LEU A 174 -11.38 -6.20 -14.44
C LEU A 174 -12.88 -6.09 -14.08
N LYS A 175 -13.25 -6.46 -12.85
CA LYS A 175 -14.63 -6.38 -12.35
C LYS A 175 -14.87 -5.04 -11.65
N ASN A 176 -15.94 -4.36 -12.02
CA ASN A 176 -16.31 -3.07 -11.43
C ASN A 176 -17.12 -3.19 -10.11
N ASN A 177 -17.59 -4.39 -9.76
CA ASN A 177 -18.61 -4.62 -8.74
C ASN A 177 -18.15 -5.56 -7.61
N PHE A 178 -16.86 -5.58 -7.29
CA PHE A 178 -16.35 -6.49 -6.27
C PHE A 178 -16.83 -6.11 -4.85
N PRO A 179 -17.49 -7.03 -4.11
CA PRO A 179 -17.86 -6.79 -2.72
C PRO A 179 -16.60 -6.91 -1.86
N GLY A 180 -16.09 -5.78 -1.37
CA GLY A 180 -14.88 -5.73 -0.56
C GLY A 180 -14.06 -4.47 -0.76
N PHE A 181 -12.93 -4.39 -0.04
CA PHE A 181 -11.89 -3.36 -0.16
C PHE A 181 -12.31 -1.92 0.16
N GLY A 182 -13.44 -1.72 0.85
CA GLY A 182 -13.91 -0.40 1.28
C GLY A 182 -14.71 0.37 0.22
N ASN A 183 -15.16 1.56 0.60
CA ASN A 183 -16.04 2.43 -0.19
C ASN A 183 -15.74 3.93 -0.03
N ALA A 184 -14.62 4.29 0.61
CA ALA A 184 -14.27 5.71 0.72
C ALA A 184 -13.90 6.27 -0.66
N THR A 185 -13.01 5.58 -1.37
CA THR A 185 -12.57 5.98 -2.72
C THR A 185 -12.64 4.82 -3.71
N CYS A 186 -13.19 5.11 -4.88
CA CYS A 186 -13.18 4.27 -6.06
C CYS A 186 -12.30 4.90 -7.14
N PHE A 187 -11.61 4.06 -7.91
CA PHE A 187 -10.90 4.45 -9.12
C PHE A 187 -11.41 3.65 -10.30
N LYS A 188 -11.81 4.33 -11.39
CA LYS A 188 -11.88 3.78 -12.74
C LYS A 188 -10.60 4.19 -13.44
N ILE A 189 -9.80 3.23 -13.89
CA ILE A 189 -8.44 3.48 -14.40
C ILE A 189 -8.33 2.87 -15.79
N LYS A 190 -7.88 3.65 -16.77
CA LYS A 190 -7.43 3.13 -18.05
C LYS A 190 -5.91 2.96 -18.00
N THR A 191 -5.43 1.76 -17.69
CA THR A 191 -4.00 1.43 -17.59
C THR A 191 -3.47 0.91 -18.91
N CYS A 192 -2.24 1.29 -19.28
CA CYS A 192 -1.52 0.79 -20.44
C CYS A 192 -0.32 -0.09 -20.07
N PHE A 193 0.08 -0.09 -18.79
CA PHE A 193 1.25 -0.83 -18.31
C PHE A 193 0.92 -1.90 -17.25
N GLY A 194 -0.37 -2.09 -16.95
CA GLY A 194 -0.84 -3.17 -16.10
C GLY A 194 -0.69 -4.54 -16.74
N ALA A 195 -0.55 -5.55 -15.88
CA ALA A 195 -0.52 -6.97 -16.27
C ALA A 195 -1.75 -7.69 -15.71
N ASP A 196 -2.45 -8.46 -16.56
CA ASP A 196 -3.47 -9.39 -16.08
C ASP A 196 -2.77 -10.58 -15.44
N ILE A 197 -2.82 -10.63 -14.12
CA ILE A 197 -2.20 -11.67 -13.32
C ILE A 197 -3.21 -12.70 -12.81
N SER A 198 -4.47 -12.61 -13.24
CA SER A 198 -5.58 -13.41 -12.71
C SER A 198 -5.33 -14.92 -12.82
N SER A 199 -4.77 -15.40 -13.94
CA SER A 199 -4.46 -16.81 -14.15
C SER A 199 -3.31 -17.34 -13.28
N MET A 200 -2.46 -16.44 -12.77
CA MET A 200 -1.29 -16.76 -11.96
C MET A 200 -1.50 -16.42 -10.48
N SER A 201 -2.54 -15.66 -10.14
CA SER A 201 -2.87 -15.22 -8.79
C SER A 201 -3.24 -16.40 -7.88
N SER A 202 -3.02 -16.24 -6.59
CA SER A 202 -3.54 -17.13 -5.54
C SER A 202 -5.05 -16.95 -5.32
N VAL A 203 -5.63 -15.87 -5.84
CA VAL A 203 -7.06 -15.50 -5.77
C VAL A 203 -7.62 -15.17 -7.15
N PRO A 204 -7.67 -16.15 -8.09
CA PRO A 204 -7.98 -15.90 -9.50
C PRO A 204 -9.37 -15.28 -9.77
N TYR A 205 -10.32 -15.45 -8.84
CA TYR A 205 -11.68 -14.90 -8.95
C TYR A 205 -11.73 -13.37 -8.86
N GLU A 206 -10.69 -12.73 -8.32
CA GLU A 206 -10.55 -11.27 -8.25
C GLU A 206 -10.31 -10.63 -9.62
N LYS A 207 -9.92 -11.41 -10.64
CA LYS A 207 -9.60 -10.91 -11.99
C LYS A 207 -8.60 -9.75 -11.94
N GLU A 208 -7.54 -9.95 -11.16
CA GLU A 208 -6.60 -8.91 -10.79
C GLU A 208 -5.75 -8.46 -11.99
N VAL A 209 -5.70 -7.15 -12.20
CA VAL A 209 -4.72 -6.48 -13.05
C VAL A 209 -3.81 -5.67 -12.13
N LEU A 210 -2.51 -5.96 -12.19
CA LEU A 210 -1.51 -5.31 -11.35
C LEU A 210 -0.81 -4.19 -12.11
N ILE A 211 -0.92 -2.97 -11.60
CA ILE A 211 -0.31 -1.76 -12.17
C ILE A 211 1.05 -1.50 -11.51
N PRO A 212 2.11 -1.21 -12.28
CA PRO A 212 3.45 -0.94 -11.74
C PRO A 212 3.56 0.47 -11.12
N PRO A 213 4.53 0.70 -10.21
CA PRO A 213 4.68 1.99 -9.51
C PRO A 213 5.03 3.16 -10.43
N TYR A 214 5.59 2.90 -11.61
CA TYR A 214 6.05 3.91 -12.56
C TYR A 214 4.98 4.37 -13.57
N GLU A 215 3.77 3.80 -13.58
CA GLU A 215 2.72 4.30 -14.46
C GLU A 215 2.17 5.64 -13.95
N LYS A 216 2.14 6.62 -14.84
CA LYS A 216 1.60 7.96 -14.59
C LYS A 216 0.21 8.07 -15.16
N PHE A 217 -0.67 8.78 -14.46
CA PHE A 217 -2.06 8.96 -14.85
C PHE A 217 -2.45 10.43 -14.84
N LYS A 218 -3.29 10.82 -15.80
CA LYS A 218 -4.04 12.09 -15.74
C LYS A 218 -5.37 11.85 -15.04
N ILE A 219 -5.72 12.73 -14.10
CA ILE A 219 -7.04 12.72 -13.48
C ILE A 219 -8.03 13.38 -14.45
N LYS A 220 -8.94 12.59 -15.01
CA LYS A 220 -9.93 13.04 -16.01
C LYS A 220 -11.22 13.54 -15.37
N LYS A 221 -11.62 12.91 -14.26
CA LYS A 221 -12.88 13.22 -13.59
C LYS A 221 -12.82 12.86 -12.12
N ILE A 222 -13.46 13.68 -11.29
CA ILE A 222 -13.71 13.42 -9.87
C ILE A 222 -15.22 13.54 -9.66
N GLN A 223 -15.85 12.53 -9.07
CA GLN A 223 -17.28 12.50 -8.80
C GLN A 223 -17.54 12.09 -7.35
N LYS A 224 -18.45 12.79 -6.67
CA LYS A 224 -18.90 12.38 -5.33
C LYS A 224 -20.08 11.40 -5.44
N ASN A 225 -20.23 10.51 -4.46
CA ASN A 225 -21.37 9.59 -4.28
C ASN A 225 -21.70 8.77 -5.54
N LYS A 226 -20.70 8.15 -6.15
CA LYS A 226 -20.85 7.33 -7.37
C LYS A 226 -20.33 5.92 -7.14
N ASN A 227 -20.92 4.92 -7.82
CA ASN A 227 -20.50 3.51 -7.78
C ASN A 227 -20.39 2.93 -6.35
N LYS A 228 -21.29 3.35 -5.45
CA LYS A 228 -21.27 3.00 -4.02
C LYS A 228 -19.97 3.42 -3.31
N CYS A 229 -19.30 4.47 -3.79
CA CYS A 229 -18.15 5.11 -3.15
C CYS A 229 -18.41 6.60 -2.87
N ASN A 230 -17.81 7.12 -1.79
CA ASN A 230 -17.93 8.54 -1.42
C ASN A 230 -17.30 9.43 -2.50
N VAL A 231 -16.16 9.01 -3.06
CA VAL A 231 -15.47 9.69 -4.17
C VAL A 231 -15.06 8.67 -5.24
N CYS A 232 -15.24 9.02 -6.50
CA CYS A 232 -14.83 8.26 -7.68
C CYS A 232 -13.86 9.09 -8.53
N TYR A 233 -12.64 8.59 -8.74
CA TYR A 233 -11.68 9.14 -9.70
C TYR A 233 -11.73 8.38 -11.01
N THR A 234 -11.68 9.10 -12.14
CA THR A 234 -11.41 8.51 -13.46
C THR A 234 -10.00 8.90 -13.87
N LEU A 235 -9.15 7.90 -14.07
CA LEU A 235 -7.75 8.03 -14.41
C LEU A 235 -7.49 7.49 -15.81
N GLU A 236 -6.62 8.16 -16.57
CA GLU A 236 -6.16 7.70 -17.87
C GLU A 236 -4.64 7.69 -17.92
N SER A 237 -4.05 6.61 -18.41
CA SER A 237 -2.60 6.48 -18.54
C SER A 237 -2.03 7.66 -19.32
N ALA A 238 -0.97 8.25 -18.76
CA ALA A 238 -0.26 9.40 -19.29
C ALA A 238 1.22 9.05 -19.55
N GLY A 239 1.51 7.76 -19.74
CA GLY A 239 2.85 7.24 -19.99
C GLY A 239 3.56 6.75 -18.72
N ARG A 240 4.88 6.61 -18.83
CA ARG A 240 5.75 6.15 -17.74
C ARG A 240 6.50 7.33 -17.16
N PHE A 241 6.73 7.28 -15.85
CA PHE A 241 7.63 8.19 -15.17
C PHE A 241 8.35 7.44 -14.05
N SER A 242 9.65 7.57 -14.00
CA SER A 242 10.50 6.94 -12.98
C SER A 242 11.70 7.82 -12.71
N ASN A 243 12.07 7.92 -11.44
CA ASN A 243 13.28 8.63 -11.01
C ASN A 243 14.43 7.67 -10.70
N MET A 244 14.30 6.41 -11.11
CA MET A 244 15.26 5.35 -10.82
C MET A 244 15.49 4.50 -12.07
N ASN A 245 16.74 4.24 -12.40
CA ASN A 245 17.04 3.20 -13.37
C ASN A 245 18.31 2.45 -12.97
N CYS A 246 18.17 1.14 -12.77
CA CYS A 246 19.28 0.24 -12.53
C CYS A 246 20.15 0.62 -11.32
N VAL A 247 19.58 1.21 -10.27
CA VAL A 247 20.31 1.91 -9.19
C VAL A 247 21.31 1.01 -8.41
N LEU A 248 21.15 -0.31 -8.47
CA LEU A 248 22.08 -1.27 -7.85
C LEU A 248 23.27 -1.66 -8.76
N GLN A 249 23.31 -1.19 -10.01
CA GLN A 249 24.42 -1.44 -10.92
C GLN A 249 25.53 -0.39 -10.72
N PRO A 250 26.82 -0.77 -10.83
CA PRO A 250 27.96 0.13 -10.60
C PRO A 250 27.96 1.39 -11.48
N ASN A 251 27.39 1.30 -12.70
CA ASN A 251 27.37 2.40 -13.69
C ASN A 251 25.98 3.04 -13.83
N SER A 252 25.16 3.02 -12.76
CA SER A 252 23.87 3.71 -12.79
C SER A 252 24.07 5.22 -12.65
N HIS A 253 23.91 5.95 -13.75
CA HIS A 253 23.76 7.40 -13.72
C HIS A 253 22.33 7.72 -13.26
N LEU A 254 22.23 8.41 -12.12
CA LEU A 254 20.97 9.00 -11.62
C LEU A 254 20.63 10.25 -12.42
#